data_AF-A0A8T4R899-F1
#
_entry.id   AF-A0A8T4R899-F1
#
_cell.length_a   1.000
_cell.length_b   1.000
_cell.length_c   1.000
_cell.angle_alpha   90.00
_cell.angle_beta   90.00
_cell.angle_gamma   90.00
#
_symmetry.space_group_name_H-M   'P 1'
#
loop_
_entity.id
_entity.type
_entity.pdbx_description
1 polymer ?
#
loop_
_entity_poly.entity_id
_entity_poly.type
_entity_poly.pdbx_seq_one_letter_code
_entity_poly.pdbx_strand_id
1 'polypeptide(L)'
;MTLTSWRTTKIPEYYFQEIERILSLTPKYVSVSEFIRLAIEEKISTTKTTTDFLIIKDLIFTESRIKQIHEMISSQSLVDTPGLLKENIQMIIDQSLEADLVNFLSKFMYNFSKYHPFEDGNKRTVLVTVDSFLRLNNLKLKLKAKKETETKEELFFWQNSNQQKTKEQIKEFINKHLEKYASTKDVEKEIKRSLEDNKLLLEKLSR
;
A
#
# COMPACT_ATOMS: atom_id res chain seq x y z
N MET A 1 12.87 -25.42 -38.48
CA MET A 1 12.36 -24.56 -37.40
C MET A 1 13.35 -23.41 -37.21
N THR A 2 13.01 -22.20 -37.63
CA THR A 2 13.85 -21.01 -37.48
C THR A 2 13.48 -20.29 -36.19
N LEU A 3 14.40 -20.26 -35.23
CA LEU A 3 14.28 -19.48 -34.00
C LEU A 3 14.37 -17.99 -34.35
N THR A 4 13.25 -17.28 -34.31
CA THR A 4 13.22 -15.81 -34.31
C THR A 4 13.84 -15.30 -33.01
N SER A 5 15.06 -14.78 -33.09
CA SER A 5 15.70 -14.09 -31.97
C SER A 5 15.10 -12.70 -31.82
N TRP A 6 14.34 -12.50 -30.74
CA TRP A 6 13.89 -11.17 -30.35
C TRP A 6 15.11 -10.37 -29.89
N ARG A 7 15.52 -9.35 -30.66
CA ARG A 7 16.50 -8.37 -30.20
C ARG A 7 15.81 -7.43 -29.23
N THR A 8 16.09 -7.58 -27.94
CA THR A 8 15.72 -6.57 -26.94
C THR A 8 16.74 -5.43 -27.02
N THR A 9 16.44 -4.41 -27.80
CA THR A 9 17.20 -3.16 -27.77
C THR A 9 16.92 -2.51 -26.40
N LYS A 10 17.90 -2.54 -25.50
CA LYS A 10 17.81 -1.83 -24.22
C LYS A 10 17.73 -0.34 -24.52
N ILE A 11 16.58 0.27 -24.24
CA ILE A 11 16.39 1.71 -24.33
C ILE A 11 16.92 2.32 -23.02
N PRO A 12 17.80 3.33 -23.07
CA PRO A 12 18.23 4.04 -21.86
C PRO A 12 17.02 4.65 -21.13
N GLU A 13 17.02 4.56 -19.80
CA GLU A 13 15.90 4.96 -18.94
C GLU A 13 15.39 6.38 -19.19
N TYR A 14 16.31 7.32 -19.48
CA TYR A 14 15.99 8.69 -19.86
C TYR A 14 15.01 8.78 -21.06
N TYR A 15 15.23 7.98 -22.10
CA TYR A 15 14.35 8.01 -23.28
C TYR A 15 12.98 7.41 -22.96
N PHE A 16 12.90 6.45 -22.04
CA PHE A 16 11.63 5.89 -21.59
C PHE A 16 10.83 6.94 -20.81
N GLN A 17 11.46 7.63 -19.86
CA GLN A 17 10.85 8.70 -19.08
C GLN A 17 10.35 9.86 -19.97
N GLU A 18 11.13 10.23 -20.98
CA GLU A 18 10.75 11.30 -21.91
C GLU A 18 9.59 10.89 -22.83
N ILE A 19 9.55 9.62 -23.27
CA ILE A 19 8.42 9.07 -24.03
C ILE A 19 7.15 9.04 -23.15
N GLU A 20 7.23 8.58 -21.89
CA GLU A 20 6.08 8.60 -20.97
C GLU A 20 5.60 10.03 -20.68
N ARG A 21 6.52 10.98 -20.52
CA ARG A 21 6.20 12.40 -20.33
C ARG A 21 5.45 12.96 -21.54
N ILE A 22 5.92 12.70 -22.76
CA ILE A 22 5.25 13.16 -23.99
C ILE A 22 3.87 12.51 -24.14
N LEU A 23 3.75 11.22 -23.86
CA LEU A 23 2.50 10.48 -23.98
C LEU A 23 1.45 10.94 -22.97
N SER A 24 1.84 11.21 -21.72
CA SER A 24 0.94 11.70 -20.66
C SER A 24 0.38 13.10 -20.92
N LEU A 25 1.06 13.92 -21.73
CA LEU A 25 0.59 15.25 -22.14
C LEU A 25 -0.45 15.20 -23.28
N THR A 26 -0.65 14.05 -23.92
CA THR A 26 -1.62 13.90 -25.01
C THR A 26 -2.95 13.31 -24.49
N PRO A 27 -4.10 13.98 -24.71
CA PRO A 27 -5.41 13.56 -24.17
C PRO A 27 -6.00 12.29 -24.81
N LYS A 28 -5.25 11.62 -25.70
CA LYS A 28 -5.66 10.40 -26.41
C LYS A 28 -4.99 9.12 -25.91
N TYR A 29 -4.04 9.22 -24.99
CA TYR A 29 -3.25 8.06 -24.56
C TYR A 29 -3.29 7.92 -23.04
N VAL A 30 -3.64 6.73 -22.58
CA VAL A 30 -3.55 6.31 -21.17
C VAL A 30 -2.09 6.00 -20.88
N SER A 31 -1.55 6.44 -19.73
CA SER A 31 -0.16 6.13 -19.39
C SER A 31 0.05 4.62 -19.38
N VAL A 32 1.23 4.12 -19.79
CA VAL A 32 1.52 2.67 -19.82
C VAL A 32 1.28 2.05 -18.43
N SER A 33 1.64 2.77 -17.38
CA SER A 33 1.39 2.40 -15.99
C SER A 33 -0.10 2.27 -15.65
N GLU A 34 -0.93 3.18 -16.15
CA GLU A 34 -2.38 3.17 -15.93
C GLU A 34 -3.08 2.11 -16.79
N PHE A 35 -2.62 1.87 -18.01
CA PHE A 35 -3.06 0.76 -18.84
C PHE A 35 -2.72 -0.60 -18.20
N ILE A 36 -1.50 -0.75 -17.66
CA ILE A 36 -1.10 -1.95 -16.92
C ILE A 36 -2.00 -2.14 -15.69
N ARG A 37 -2.32 -1.06 -14.94
CA ARG A 37 -3.24 -1.15 -13.80
C ARG A 37 -4.62 -1.63 -14.22
N LEU A 38 -5.20 -1.06 -15.27
CA LEU A 38 -6.51 -1.47 -15.79
C LEU A 38 -6.50 -2.92 -16.25
N ALA A 39 -5.44 -3.35 -16.95
CA ALA A 39 -5.27 -4.75 -17.37
C ALA A 39 -5.10 -5.71 -16.18
N ILE A 40 -4.42 -5.27 -15.12
CA ILE A 40 -4.28 -6.03 -13.87
C ILE A 40 -5.64 -6.13 -13.15
N GLU A 41 -6.37 -5.04 -13.03
CA GLU A 41 -7.71 -5.01 -12.42
C GLU A 41 -8.68 -5.94 -13.17
N GLU A 42 -8.70 -5.86 -14.51
CA GLU A 42 -9.48 -6.74 -15.37
C GLU A 42 -9.09 -8.22 -15.17
N LYS A 43 -7.78 -8.51 -15.13
CA LYS A 43 -7.29 -9.88 -14.89
C LYS A 43 -7.68 -10.37 -13.50
N ILE A 44 -7.61 -9.54 -12.46
CA ILE A 44 -8.02 -9.90 -11.11
C ILE A 44 -9.53 -10.15 -11.03
N SER A 45 -10.34 -9.38 -11.76
CA SER A 45 -11.81 -9.56 -11.81
C SER A 45 -12.22 -10.89 -12.46
N THR A 46 -11.39 -11.41 -13.38
CA THR A 46 -11.68 -12.62 -14.16
C THR A 46 -11.02 -13.89 -13.60
N THR A 47 -9.96 -13.77 -12.80
CA THR A 47 -9.20 -14.92 -12.30
C THR A 47 -9.72 -15.40 -10.94
N LYS A 48 -10.18 -16.66 -10.85
CA LYS A 48 -10.74 -17.24 -9.62
C LYS A 48 -9.70 -17.70 -8.58
N THR A 49 -8.43 -17.90 -8.95
CA THR A 49 -7.58 -18.82 -8.15
C THR A 49 -6.06 -18.59 -8.10
N THR A 50 -5.47 -17.46 -8.53
CA THR A 50 -4.01 -17.27 -8.34
C THR A 50 -3.66 -16.06 -7.47
N THR A 51 -3.15 -16.41 -6.29
CA THR A 51 -2.48 -15.65 -5.24
C THR A 51 -1.17 -14.99 -5.71
N ASP A 52 -1.17 -14.27 -6.82
CA ASP A 52 -0.02 -13.44 -7.19
C ASP A 52 -0.13 -12.09 -6.49
N PHE A 53 0.20 -12.06 -5.19
CA PHE A 53 0.16 -10.84 -4.38
C PHE A 53 1.05 -9.73 -4.99
N LEU A 54 2.08 -10.11 -5.75
CA LEU A 54 2.93 -9.18 -6.49
C LEU A 54 2.17 -8.40 -7.57
N ILE A 55 1.18 -9.03 -8.23
CA ILE A 55 0.30 -8.34 -9.18
C ILE A 55 -0.60 -7.35 -8.44
N ILE A 56 -1.16 -7.77 -7.31
CA ILE A 56 -2.04 -6.92 -6.48
C ILE A 56 -1.23 -5.78 -5.83
N LYS A 57 0.07 -5.98 -5.58
CA LYS A 57 0.96 -5.00 -4.93
C LYS A 57 0.93 -3.69 -5.68
N ASP A 58 0.99 -3.72 -7.01
CA ASP A 58 1.06 -2.53 -7.85
C ASP A 58 -0.26 -1.73 -7.91
N LEU A 59 -1.36 -2.28 -7.38
CA LEU A 59 -2.62 -1.54 -7.23
C LEU A 59 -2.63 -0.63 -5.99
N ILE A 60 -1.91 -1.03 -4.93
CA ILE A 60 -1.89 -0.32 -3.63
C ILE A 60 -0.54 0.35 -3.36
N PHE A 61 0.56 -0.38 -3.52
CA PHE A 61 1.91 0.10 -3.21
C PHE A 61 2.52 0.83 -4.40
N THR A 62 1.97 2.01 -4.66
CA THR A 62 2.55 3.01 -5.54
C THR A 62 2.54 4.35 -4.82
N GLU A 63 3.48 5.23 -5.15
CA GLU A 63 3.56 6.56 -4.53
C GLU A 63 2.23 7.32 -4.63
N SER A 64 1.64 7.36 -5.83
CA SER A 64 0.36 8.03 -6.09
C SER A 64 -0.77 7.48 -5.22
N ARG A 65 -0.87 6.15 -5.08
CA ARG A 65 -1.95 5.53 -4.30
C ARG A 65 -1.77 5.73 -2.80
N ILE A 66 -0.54 5.64 -2.29
CA ILE A 66 -0.26 5.89 -0.88
C ILE A 66 -0.54 7.36 -0.53
N LYS A 67 -0.19 8.30 -1.42
CA LYS A 67 -0.56 9.72 -1.26
C LYS A 67 -2.08 9.92 -1.23
N GLN A 68 -2.82 9.29 -2.14
CA GLN A 68 -4.28 9.36 -2.12
C GLN A 68 -4.87 8.78 -0.83
N ILE A 69 -4.39 7.62 -0.36
CA ILE A 69 -4.80 7.05 0.93
C ILE A 69 -4.51 8.03 2.07
N HIS A 70 -3.33 8.64 2.07
CA HIS A 70 -2.97 9.66 3.04
C HIS A 70 -3.93 10.86 3.01
N GLU A 71 -4.21 11.41 1.84
CA GLU A 71 -5.17 12.51 1.64
C GLU A 71 -6.58 12.15 2.13
N MET A 72 -7.05 10.92 1.87
CA MET A 72 -8.34 10.43 2.36
C MET A 72 -8.40 10.36 3.89
N ILE A 73 -7.28 10.08 4.56
CA ILE A 73 -7.18 10.08 6.02
C ILE A 73 -7.12 11.51 6.55
N SER A 74 -6.26 12.34 5.97
CA SER A 74 -6.04 13.72 6.42
C SER A 74 -7.29 14.59 6.20
N SER A 75 -8.02 14.40 5.10
CA SER A 75 -9.30 15.10 4.87
C SER A 75 -10.41 14.72 5.86
N GLN A 76 -10.30 13.57 6.52
CA GLN A 76 -11.21 13.16 7.60
C GLN A 76 -10.73 13.61 8.99
N SER A 77 -9.47 14.04 9.12
CA SER A 77 -8.85 14.50 10.36
C SER A 77 -8.81 16.03 10.39
N LEU A 78 -9.48 16.65 11.37
CA LEU A 78 -9.50 18.11 11.54
C LEU A 78 -8.14 18.74 11.90
N VAL A 79 -7.09 17.94 12.08
CA VAL A 79 -5.83 18.34 12.75
C VAL A 79 -4.59 18.18 11.84
N ASP A 80 -4.72 17.62 10.63
CA ASP A 80 -3.54 17.24 9.85
C ASP A 80 -3.17 18.30 8.81
N THR A 81 -1.92 18.80 8.87
CA THR A 81 -1.32 19.60 7.80
C THR A 81 -0.92 18.69 6.63
N PRO A 82 -1.33 19.00 5.38
CA PRO A 82 -0.85 18.27 4.21
C PRO A 82 0.62 18.67 3.91
N GLY A 83 1.56 17.99 4.56
CA GLY A 83 3.00 18.18 4.37
C GLY A 83 3.72 16.86 4.08
N LEU A 84 4.47 16.82 2.98
CA LEU A 84 5.35 15.70 2.60
C LEU A 84 6.76 15.96 3.15
N LEU A 85 7.28 15.03 3.96
CA LEU A 85 8.67 15.08 4.43
C LEU A 85 9.58 14.26 3.50
N LYS A 86 10.53 14.97 2.88
CA LYS A 86 11.91 14.65 2.45
C LYS A 86 12.33 13.27 1.88
N GLU A 87 11.51 12.22 1.83
CA GLU A 87 11.94 10.89 1.37
C GLU A 87 10.94 10.23 0.41
N ASN A 88 11.49 9.53 -0.59
CA ASN A 88 10.73 8.98 -1.71
C ASN A 88 9.94 7.73 -1.29
N ILE A 89 8.61 7.78 -1.30
CA ILE A 89 7.72 6.63 -1.03
C ILE A 89 8.07 5.43 -1.92
N GLN A 90 8.49 5.67 -3.16
CA GLN A 90 8.94 4.62 -4.08
C GLN A 90 10.15 3.86 -3.52
N MET A 91 11.12 4.56 -2.93
CA MET A 91 12.28 3.93 -2.29
C MET A 91 11.86 3.03 -1.14
N ILE A 92 10.87 3.43 -0.34
CA ILE A 92 10.33 2.61 0.76
C ILE A 92 9.75 1.32 0.20
N ILE A 93 8.93 1.41 -0.86
CA ILE A 93 8.31 0.25 -1.52
C ILE A 93 9.38 -0.70 -2.06
N ASP A 94 10.36 -0.17 -2.80
CA ASP A 94 11.41 -0.94 -3.46
C ASP A 94 12.30 -1.66 -2.45
N GLN A 95 12.70 -0.97 -1.37
CA GLN A 95 13.49 -1.56 -0.30
C GLN A 95 12.71 -2.60 0.51
N SER A 96 11.39 -2.59 0.44
CA SER A 96 10.52 -3.52 1.15
C SER A 96 10.15 -4.76 0.34
N LEU A 97 10.49 -4.81 -0.95
CA LEU A 97 10.13 -5.93 -1.84
C LEU A 97 10.68 -7.26 -1.31
N GLU A 98 9.80 -8.25 -1.19
CA GLU A 98 10.09 -9.61 -0.74
C GLU A 98 9.20 -10.59 -1.50
N ALA A 99 9.63 -11.85 -1.59
CA ALA A 99 8.90 -12.90 -2.31
C ALA A 99 7.68 -13.45 -1.54
N ASP A 100 7.59 -13.18 -0.24
CA ASP A 100 6.49 -13.59 0.63
C ASP A 100 5.68 -12.36 1.07
N LEU A 101 4.36 -12.48 1.04
CA LEU A 101 3.42 -11.40 1.36
C LEU A 101 3.68 -10.83 2.76
N VAL A 102 3.85 -11.69 3.77
CA VAL A 102 3.98 -11.23 5.16
C VAL A 102 5.34 -10.60 5.40
N ASN A 103 6.40 -11.16 4.81
CA ASN A 103 7.73 -10.55 4.82
C ASN A 103 7.75 -9.18 4.13
N PHE A 104 7.06 -9.04 2.99
CA PHE A 104 6.92 -7.76 2.29
C PHE A 104 6.24 -6.73 3.19
N LEU A 105 5.09 -7.09 3.78
CA LEU A 105 4.33 -6.18 4.66
C LEU A 105 5.10 -5.83 5.94
N SER A 106 5.80 -6.78 6.56
CA SER A 106 6.57 -6.49 7.77
C SER A 106 7.73 -5.54 7.49
N LYS A 107 8.43 -5.74 6.37
CA LYS A 107 9.52 -4.87 5.91
C LYS A 107 8.99 -3.50 5.48
N PHE A 108 7.83 -3.45 4.83
CA PHE A 108 7.15 -2.18 4.49
C PHE A 108 6.77 -1.39 5.73
N MET A 109 6.06 -2.00 6.68
CA MET A 109 5.66 -1.33 7.93
C MET A 109 6.86 -0.82 8.73
N TYR A 110 7.95 -1.60 8.77
CA TYR A 110 9.21 -1.20 9.41
C TYR A 110 9.84 0.00 8.71
N ASN A 111 10.06 -0.09 7.39
CA ASN A 111 10.70 0.98 6.62
C ASN A 111 9.84 2.25 6.61
N PHE A 112 8.53 2.13 6.44
CA PHE A 112 7.61 3.27 6.45
C PHE A 112 7.65 4.03 7.78
N SER A 113 7.75 3.30 8.90
CA SER A 113 7.90 3.90 10.23
C SER A 113 9.31 4.41 10.50
N LYS A 114 10.33 3.94 9.77
CA LYS A 114 11.69 4.47 9.88
C LYS A 114 11.84 5.80 9.14
N TYR A 115 11.26 5.87 7.95
CA TYR A 115 11.44 6.96 6.99
C TYR A 115 10.42 8.09 7.15
N HIS A 116 9.25 7.84 7.75
CA HIS A 116 8.24 8.87 8.06
C HIS A 116 7.97 9.83 6.88
N PRO A 117 7.47 9.32 5.73
CA PRO A 117 7.34 10.12 4.50
C PRO A 117 6.38 11.31 4.59
N PHE A 118 5.54 11.37 5.64
CA PHE A 118 4.60 12.47 5.88
C PHE A 118 4.93 13.19 7.19
N GLU A 119 4.58 14.48 7.28
CA GLU A 119 4.71 15.24 8.54
C GLU A 119 3.89 14.64 9.68
N ASP A 120 2.67 14.18 9.36
CA ASP A 120 1.80 13.44 10.26
C ASP A 120 1.02 12.35 9.49
N GLY A 121 0.22 11.55 10.17
CA GLY A 121 -0.65 10.55 9.56
C GLY A 121 0.06 9.27 9.13
N ASN A 122 1.38 9.14 9.36
CA ASN A 122 2.16 7.96 8.96
C ASN A 122 1.56 6.64 9.49
N LYS A 123 1.21 6.60 10.79
CA LYS A 123 0.63 5.42 11.46
C LYS A 123 -0.72 5.00 10.84
N ARG A 124 -1.54 6.00 10.52
CA ARG A 124 -2.87 5.81 9.93
C ARG A 124 -2.74 5.36 8.48
N THR A 125 -1.83 5.99 7.73
CA THR A 125 -1.55 5.69 6.33
C THR A 125 -1.02 4.26 6.16
N VAL A 126 -0.06 3.84 6.99
CA VAL A 126 0.49 2.48 6.92
C VAL A 126 -0.58 1.44 7.25
N LEU A 127 -1.44 1.69 8.27
CA LEU A 127 -2.54 0.80 8.64
C LEU A 127 -3.50 0.60 7.46
N VAL A 128 -4.01 1.68 6.88
CA VAL A 128 -5.00 1.61 5.79
C VAL A 128 -4.38 1.00 4.53
N THR A 129 -3.14 1.35 4.20
CA THR A 129 -2.42 0.78 3.05
C THR A 129 -2.28 -0.73 3.17
N VAL A 130 -1.81 -1.22 4.32
CA VAL A 130 -1.59 -2.64 4.58
C VAL A 130 -2.91 -3.42 4.62
N ASP A 131 -3.92 -2.92 5.33
CA ASP A 131 -5.21 -3.59 5.44
C ASP A 131 -5.96 -3.63 4.10
N SER A 132 -5.93 -2.54 3.30
CA SER A 132 -6.52 -2.52 1.96
C SER A 132 -5.86 -3.52 1.01
N PHE A 133 -4.54 -3.63 1.06
CA PHE A 133 -3.82 -4.63 0.28
C PHE A 133 -4.16 -6.06 0.71
N LEU A 134 -4.24 -6.33 2.01
CA LEU A 134 -4.67 -7.63 2.51
C LEU A 134 -6.09 -7.95 2.02
N ARG A 135 -7.01 -6.98 2.03
CA ARG A 135 -8.39 -7.13 1.53
C ARG A 135 -8.45 -7.55 0.08
N LEU A 136 -7.60 -6.98 -0.78
CA LEU A 136 -7.50 -7.40 -2.18
C LEU A 136 -6.96 -8.84 -2.32
N ASN A 137 -6.16 -9.29 -1.36
CA ASN A 137 -5.65 -10.66 -1.24
C ASN A 137 -6.59 -11.62 -0.49
N ASN A 138 -7.87 -11.28 -0.31
CA ASN A 138 -8.87 -12.09 0.43
C ASN A 138 -8.52 -12.31 1.92
N LEU A 139 -7.79 -11.38 2.51
CA LEU A 139 -7.38 -11.37 3.91
C LEU A 139 -7.75 -10.02 4.53
N LYS A 140 -7.75 -9.88 5.85
CA LYS A 140 -7.79 -8.55 6.51
C LYS A 140 -7.14 -8.60 7.87
N LEU A 141 -6.82 -7.43 8.42
CA LEU A 141 -6.39 -7.31 9.80
C LEU A 141 -7.61 -7.26 10.72
N LYS A 142 -7.69 -8.20 11.65
CA LYS A 142 -8.67 -8.24 12.73
C LYS A 142 -8.18 -7.41 13.91
N LEU A 143 -8.36 -6.10 13.82
CA LEU A 143 -7.93 -5.17 14.87
C LEU A 143 -9.06 -4.84 15.82
N LYS A 144 -8.73 -4.59 17.08
CA LYS A 144 -9.68 -4.18 18.11
C LYS A 144 -9.30 -2.79 18.61
N ALA A 145 -10.29 -1.90 18.66
CA ALA A 145 -10.20 -0.61 19.31
C ALA A 145 -11.36 -0.46 20.30
N LYS A 146 -11.12 0.21 21.42
CA LYS A 146 -12.12 0.49 22.46
C LYS A 146 -12.06 1.96 22.84
N LYS A 147 -13.19 2.67 22.88
CA LYS A 147 -13.21 4.12 23.14
C LYS A 147 -12.48 4.53 24.42
N GLU A 148 -12.66 3.78 25.49
CA GLU A 148 -12.25 4.17 26.85
C GLU A 148 -10.90 3.62 27.29
N THR A 149 -10.35 2.64 26.57
CA THR A 149 -9.13 1.94 26.99
C THR A 149 -8.17 1.78 25.84
N GLU A 150 -6.88 1.93 26.10
CA GLU A 150 -5.84 1.59 25.14
C GLU A 150 -5.82 0.09 24.84
N THR A 151 -5.77 -0.28 23.56
CA THR A 151 -5.68 -1.69 23.15
C THR A 151 -4.24 -2.07 22.78
N LYS A 152 -3.96 -3.38 22.74
CA LYS A 152 -2.61 -3.86 22.37
C LYS A 152 -2.27 -3.51 20.93
N GLU A 153 -3.29 -3.44 20.08
CA GLU A 153 -3.21 -3.07 18.67
C GLU A 153 -2.85 -1.59 18.52
N GLU A 154 -3.50 -0.69 19.27
CA GLU A 154 -3.15 0.74 19.33
C GLU A 154 -1.70 0.94 19.77
N LEU A 155 -1.32 0.33 20.90
CA LEU A 155 0.03 0.39 21.44
C LEU A 155 1.06 -0.15 20.43
N PHE A 156 0.73 -1.21 19.69
CA PHE A 156 1.63 -1.77 18.69
C PHE A 156 1.97 -0.76 17.59
N PHE A 157 0.98 -0.03 17.05
CA PHE A 157 1.22 0.98 16.01
C PHE A 157 2.03 2.16 16.54
N TRP A 158 1.78 2.61 17.79
CA TRP A 158 2.60 3.63 18.43
C TRP A 158 4.04 3.17 18.65
N GLN A 159 4.25 1.96 19.16
CA GLN A 159 5.58 1.39 19.36
C GLN A 159 6.33 1.21 18.05
N ASN A 160 5.65 0.76 16.98
CA ASN A 160 6.25 0.63 15.66
C ASN A 160 6.67 2.00 15.09
N SER A 161 5.81 3.02 15.24
CA SER A 161 6.11 4.40 14.84
C SER A 161 7.31 4.99 15.58
N ASN A 162 7.56 4.54 16.81
CA ASN A 162 8.72 4.94 17.62
C ASN A 162 9.93 4.01 17.42
N GLN A 163 9.92 3.17 16.37
CA GLN A 163 10.98 2.21 16.04
C GLN A 163 11.30 1.20 17.15
N GLN A 164 10.34 0.92 18.04
CA GLN A 164 10.47 -0.04 19.14
C GLN A 164 10.11 -1.48 18.73
N LYS A 165 9.76 -1.70 17.46
CA LYS A 165 9.40 -3.02 16.92
C LYS A 165 10.41 -3.49 15.90
N THR A 166 10.82 -4.75 16.02
CA THR A 166 11.63 -5.42 14.99
C THR A 166 10.73 -5.95 13.86
N LYS A 167 11.33 -6.26 12.71
CA LYS A 167 10.61 -6.84 11.56
C LYS A 167 9.93 -8.16 11.92
N GLU A 168 10.56 -8.97 12.78
CA GLU A 168 10.04 -10.24 13.29
C GLU A 168 8.80 -10.02 14.14
N GLN A 169 8.83 -9.04 15.06
CA GLN A 169 7.67 -8.70 15.89
C GLN A 169 6.51 -8.15 15.05
N ILE A 170 6.80 -7.41 13.98
CA ILE A 170 5.79 -6.94 13.04
C ILE A 170 5.19 -8.11 12.26
N LYS A 171 6.04 -9.03 11.79
CA LYS A 171 5.60 -10.27 11.12
C LYS A 171 4.70 -11.12 12.02
N GLU A 172 5.07 -11.31 13.28
CA GLU A 172 4.25 -12.00 14.28
C GLU A 172 2.90 -11.30 14.48
N PHE A 173 2.91 -9.96 14.58
CA PHE A 173 1.70 -9.17 14.70
C PHE A 173 0.77 -9.37 13.50
N ILE A 174 1.28 -9.28 12.26
CA ILE A 174 0.47 -9.48 11.05
C ILE A 174 -0.15 -10.88 11.05
N ASN A 175 0.66 -11.92 11.28
CA ASN A 175 0.19 -13.30 11.28
C ASN A 175 -0.89 -13.55 12.34
N LYS A 176 -0.74 -12.97 13.54
CA LYS A 176 -1.69 -13.13 14.64
C LYS A 176 -3.04 -12.47 14.37
N HIS A 177 -3.07 -11.37 13.62
CA HIS A 177 -4.29 -10.60 13.36
C HIS A 177 -4.88 -10.88 11.97
N LEU A 178 -4.27 -11.79 11.20
CA LEU A 178 -4.76 -12.14 9.87
C LEU A 178 -6.07 -12.93 9.97
N GLU A 179 -7.11 -12.53 9.24
CA GLU A 179 -8.32 -13.33 9.05
C GLU A 179 -8.77 -13.38 7.59
N LYS A 180 -9.52 -14.41 7.23
CA LYS A 180 -10.08 -14.54 5.87
C LYS A 180 -11.11 -13.45 5.61
N TYR A 181 -11.13 -12.94 4.38
CA TYR A 181 -12.03 -11.89 3.95
C TYR A 181 -12.49 -12.11 2.51
N ALA A 182 -13.77 -11.86 2.24
CA ALA A 182 -14.33 -11.95 0.89
C ALA A 182 -14.14 -10.60 0.18
N SER A 183 -13.09 -10.52 -0.63
CA SER A 183 -12.76 -9.29 -1.39
C SER A 183 -13.81 -8.98 -2.44
N THR A 184 -14.09 -7.69 -2.65
CA THR A 184 -14.84 -7.21 -3.81
C THR A 184 -13.97 -7.04 -5.05
N LYS A 185 -12.64 -7.15 -4.91
CA LYS A 185 -11.65 -6.90 -5.96
C LYS A 185 -11.62 -5.47 -6.52
N ASP A 186 -12.41 -4.57 -5.92
CA ASP A 186 -12.43 -3.14 -6.24
C ASP A 186 -11.55 -2.39 -5.24
N VAL A 187 -10.48 -1.76 -5.77
CA VAL A 187 -9.45 -1.07 -4.97
C VAL A 187 -10.06 0.04 -4.11
N GLU A 188 -10.87 0.91 -4.72
CA GLU A 188 -11.46 2.07 -4.04
C GLU A 188 -12.43 1.63 -2.94
N LYS A 189 -13.21 0.60 -3.23
CA LYS A 189 -14.15 0.03 -2.26
C LYS A 189 -13.44 -0.61 -1.08
N GLU A 190 -12.32 -1.31 -1.30
CA GLU A 190 -11.56 -1.91 -0.21
C GLU A 190 -10.83 -0.86 0.65
N ILE A 191 -10.33 0.23 0.05
CA ILE A 191 -9.77 1.36 0.82
C ILE A 191 -10.84 1.99 1.70
N LYS A 192 -12.02 2.30 1.15
CA LYS A 192 -13.14 2.87 1.91
C LYS A 192 -13.57 1.96 3.06
N ARG A 193 -13.69 0.65 2.82
CA ARG A 193 -14.00 -0.32 3.88
C ARG A 193 -12.91 -0.39 4.95
N SER A 194 -11.65 -0.30 4.57
CA SER A 194 -10.55 -0.25 5.54
C SER A 194 -10.65 0.98 6.44
N LEU A 195 -10.98 2.15 5.87
CA LEU A 195 -11.21 3.38 6.63
C LEU A 195 -12.43 3.25 7.57
N GLU A 196 -13.54 2.71 7.08
CA GLU A 196 -14.77 2.52 7.86
C GLU A 196 -14.58 1.53 9.02
N ASP A 197 -14.05 0.33 8.74
CA ASP A 197 -13.87 -0.73 9.73
C ASP A 197 -12.86 -0.32 10.82
N ASN A 198 -11.85 0.47 10.47
CA ASN A 198 -10.80 0.91 11.39
C ASN A 198 -11.01 2.33 11.94
N LYS A 199 -12.16 2.97 11.70
CA LYS A 199 -12.40 4.38 12.04
C LYS A 199 -11.99 4.74 13.48
N LEU A 200 -12.44 3.96 14.47
CA LEU A 200 -12.11 4.22 15.87
C LEU A 200 -10.61 4.07 16.17
N LEU A 201 -9.94 3.13 15.52
CA LEU A 201 -8.49 2.95 15.67
C LEU A 201 -7.75 4.14 15.03
N LEU A 202 -8.17 4.58 13.85
CA LEU A 202 -7.60 5.72 13.16
C LEU A 202 -7.72 7.02 13.98
N GLU A 203 -8.89 7.27 14.59
CA GLU A 203 -9.14 8.42 15.49
C GLU A 203 -8.22 8.41 16.73
N LYS A 204 -7.77 7.24 17.16
CA LYS A 204 -6.84 7.13 18.28
C LYS A 204 -5.38 7.28 17.85
N LEU A 205 -5.05 6.81 16.66
CA LEU A 205 -3.70 6.95 16.09
C LEU A 205 -3.38 8.37 15.61
N SER A 206 -4.36 9.28 15.58
CA SER A 206 -4.17 10.72 15.36
C SER A 206 -3.84 11.50 16.63
N ARG A 207 -3.92 10.87 17.80
CA ARG A 207 -3.44 11.43 19.08
C ARG A 207 -1.96 11.11 19.25
#